data_AF-A0A132A8S5-F1
#
_entry.id   AF-A0A132A8S5-F1
#
_cell.length_a   1.000
_cell.length_b   1.000
_cell.length_c   1.000
_cell.angle_alpha   90.00
_cell.angle_beta   90.00
_cell.angle_gamma   90.00
#
_symmetry.space_group_name_H-M   'P 1'
#
loop_
_entity.id
_entity.type
_entity.pdbx_description
1 polymer ?
#
loop_
_entity_poly.entity_id
_entity_poly.type
_entity_poly.pdbx_seq_one_letter_code
_entity_poly.pdbx_strand_id
1 'polypeptide(L)'
;MNSLKLPKNSFVRNGNITLFKLREEDFGRYECVIENEIATIMAQTDLRMNGTTPYPPTNLTINTSAFAATIMWRPNFDGGLHQHFTIR
;
A
#
# COMPACT_ATOMS: atom_id res chain seq x y z
N MET A 1 9.45 -24.75 5.27
CA MET A 1 9.63 -23.34 5.72
C MET A 1 8.28 -22.63 5.57
N ASN A 2 7.96 -21.68 6.46
CA ASN A 2 6.61 -21.12 6.64
C ASN A 2 6.07 -20.45 5.36
N SER A 3 5.24 -21.15 4.59
CA SER A 3 4.44 -20.49 3.55
C SER A 3 3.35 -19.67 4.25
N LEU A 4 3.42 -18.35 4.12
CA LEU A 4 2.31 -17.48 4.47
C LEU A 4 1.11 -17.94 3.65
N LYS A 5 0.05 -18.36 4.35
CA LYS A 5 -1.20 -18.76 3.71
C LYS A 5 -1.74 -17.57 2.93
N LEU A 6 -2.11 -17.82 1.68
CA LEU A 6 -2.77 -16.82 0.86
C LEU A 6 -4.04 -16.28 1.56
N PRO A 7 -4.42 -15.01 1.30
CA PRO A 7 -5.64 -14.43 1.84
C PRO A 7 -6.88 -15.28 1.55
N LYS A 8 -7.85 -15.31 2.45
CA LYS A 8 -9.09 -16.11 2.29
C LYS A 8 -9.91 -15.70 1.07
N ASN A 9 -9.74 -14.48 0.60
CA ASN A 9 -10.36 -13.87 -0.57
C ASN A 9 -9.50 -14.02 -1.83
N SER A 10 -8.72 -15.10 -1.93
CA SER A 10 -7.88 -15.39 -3.08
C SER A 10 -8.11 -16.80 -3.62
N PHE A 11 -7.81 -17.00 -4.89
CA PHE A 11 -7.70 -18.33 -5.49
C PHE A 11 -6.54 -18.37 -6.48
N VAL A 12 -6.01 -19.58 -6.71
CA VAL A 12 -4.93 -19.82 -7.66
C VAL A 12 -5.47 -20.65 -8.82
N ARG A 13 -5.19 -20.21 -10.05
CA ARG A 13 -5.54 -20.96 -11.27
C ARG A 13 -4.45 -20.78 -12.32
N ASN A 14 -3.92 -21.88 -12.85
CA ASN A 14 -2.90 -21.89 -13.91
C ASN A 14 -1.68 -21.01 -13.60
N GLY A 15 -1.18 -21.03 -12.35
CA GLY A 15 -0.04 -20.21 -11.94
C GLY A 15 -0.37 -18.74 -11.64
N ASN A 16 -1.61 -18.30 -11.86
CA ASN A 16 -2.06 -16.95 -11.53
C ASN A 16 -2.79 -16.93 -10.19
N ILE A 17 -2.41 -15.99 -9.32
CA ILE A 17 -3.11 -15.68 -8.07
C ILE A 17 -4.09 -14.55 -8.37
N THR A 18 -5.37 -14.75 -8.02
CA THR A 18 -6.41 -13.73 -8.15
C THR A 18 -7.00 -13.44 -6.77
N LEU A 19 -6.98 -12.17 -6.37
CA LEU A 19 -7.64 -11.69 -5.15
C LEU A 19 -8.95 -10.98 -5.53
N PHE A 20 -10.00 -11.19 -4.74
CA PHE A 20 -11.30 -10.56 -4.93
C PHE A 20 -11.70 -9.75 -3.70
N LYS A 21 -12.48 -8.68 -3.89
CA LYS A 21 -12.93 -7.79 -2.79
C LYS A 21 -11.74 -7.34 -1.92
N LEU A 22 -10.74 -6.72 -2.57
CA LEU A 22 -9.51 -6.25 -1.93
C LEU A 22 -9.81 -5.38 -0.71
N ARG A 23 -9.02 -5.57 0.35
CA ARG A 23 -9.07 -4.81 1.60
C ARG A 23 -7.72 -4.23 1.95
N GLU A 24 -7.68 -3.31 2.92
CA GLU A 24 -6.43 -2.66 3.34
C GLU A 24 -5.38 -3.68 3.81
N GLU A 25 -5.81 -4.75 4.48
CA GLU A 25 -4.94 -5.84 4.93
C GLU A 25 -4.37 -6.72 3.81
N ASP A 26 -4.93 -6.66 2.59
CA ASP A 26 -4.45 -7.44 1.46
C ASP A 26 -3.23 -6.78 0.78
N PHE A 27 -2.99 -5.49 1.01
CA PHE A 27 -1.88 -4.77 0.40
C PHE A 27 -0.56 -5.12 1.08
N GLY A 28 0.49 -5.21 0.28
CA GLY A 28 1.81 -5.60 0.75
C GLY A 28 2.57 -6.41 -0.26
N ARG A 29 3.62 -7.07 0.21
CA ARG A 29 4.53 -7.84 -0.64
C ARG A 29 4.07 -9.27 -0.77
N TYR A 30 3.88 -9.70 -2.01
CA TYR A 30 3.57 -11.07 -2.38
C TYR A 30 4.81 -11.73 -2.97
N GLU A 31 4.99 -13.00 -2.62
CA GLU A 31 6.09 -13.81 -3.12
C GLU A 31 5.57 -15.12 -3.67
N CYS A 32 5.91 -15.39 -4.92
CA CYS A 32 5.70 -16.68 -5.56
C CYS A 32 6.95 -17.51 -5.35
N VAL A 33 6.80 -18.65 -4.67
CA VAL A 33 7.88 -19.59 -4.39
C VAL A 33 7.61 -20.88 -5.15
N ILE A 34 8.56 -21.27 -6.00
CA ILE A 34 8.57 -22.53 -6.71
C ILE A 34 9.75 -23.34 -6.18
N GLU A 35 9.47 -24.50 -5.58
CA GLU A 35 10.47 -25.32 -4.91
C GLU A 35 10.42 -26.75 -5.45
N ASN A 36 11.61 -27.34 -5.67
CA ASN A 36 11.80 -28.76 -5.92
C ASN A 36 13.02 -29.24 -5.08
N GLU A 37 13.30 -30.54 -5.03
CA GLU A 37 14.37 -31.14 -4.21
C GLU A 37 15.78 -30.57 -4.46
N ILE A 38 15.98 -29.93 -5.61
CA ILE A 38 17.28 -29.40 -6.06
C ILE A 38 17.38 -27.88 -5.89
N ALA A 39 16.26 -27.14 -6.01
CA ALA A 39 16.31 -25.68 -6.08
C ALA A 39 14.98 -25.02 -5.70
N THR A 40 15.09 -23.79 -5.22
CA THR A 40 13.98 -22.88 -4.92
C THR A 40 14.14 -21.60 -5.71
N ILE A 41 13.10 -21.21 -6.45
CA ILE A 41 13.02 -19.98 -7.25
C ILE A 41 11.93 -19.10 -6.65
N MET A 42 12.22 -17.81 -6.50
CA MET A 42 11.35 -16.85 -5.84
C MET A 42 11.16 -15.61 -6.74
N ALA A 43 9.91 -15.16 -6.86
CA ALA A 43 9.55 -13.94 -7.56
C ALA A 43 8.65 -13.07 -6.66
N GLN A 44 8.95 -11.79 -6.58
CA GLN A 44 8.28 -10.86 -5.68
C GLN A 44 7.50 -9.79 -6.44
N THR A 45 6.36 -9.39 -5.89
CA THR A 45 5.56 -8.26 -6.39
C THR A 45 4.90 -7.53 -5.23
N ASP A 46 4.70 -6.22 -5.40
CA ASP A 46 4.00 -5.40 -4.41
C ASP A 46 2.57 -5.14 -4.87
N LEU A 47 1.59 -5.58 -4.08
CA LEU A 47 0.20 -5.19 -4.25
C LEU A 47 -0.03 -3.86 -3.53
N ARG A 48 -0.22 -2.79 -4.30
CA ARG A 48 -0.47 -1.43 -3.79
C ARG A 48 -1.94 -1.05 -3.94
N MET A 49 -2.45 -0.32 -2.95
CA MET A 49 -3.79 0.27 -3.01
C MET A 49 -3.78 1.42 -4.01
N ASN A 50 -4.75 1.44 -4.93
CA ASN A 50 -4.85 2.47 -5.94
C ASN A 50 -6.30 2.95 -6.09
N GLY A 51 -6.46 4.24 -6.39
CA GLY A 51 -7.76 4.89 -6.62
C GLY A 51 -8.63 5.05 -5.38
N THR A 52 -8.03 5.04 -4.18
CA THR A 52 -8.76 5.30 -2.93
C THR A 52 -8.61 6.75 -2.49
N THR A 53 -9.49 7.20 -1.59
CA THR A 53 -9.40 8.55 -1.04
C THR A 53 -8.10 8.68 -0.23
N PRO A 54 -7.24 9.67 -0.54
CA PRO A 54 -6.04 9.92 0.25
C PRO A 54 -6.39 10.17 1.72
N TYR A 55 -5.53 9.71 2.62
CA TYR A 55 -5.73 9.94 4.04
C TYR A 55 -5.40 11.40 4.39
N PRO A 56 -6.15 12.02 5.32
CA PRO A 56 -5.91 13.40 5.71
C PRO A 56 -4.48 13.54 6.25
N PRO A 57 -3.78 14.66 5.97
CA PRO A 57 -2.43 14.87 6.49
C PRO A 57 -2.45 14.94 8.03
N THR A 58 -1.33 14.56 8.65
CA THR A 58 -1.15 14.60 10.12
C THR A 58 -0.08 15.60 10.52
N ASN A 59 0.09 15.84 11.83
CA ASN A 59 1.08 16.76 12.37
C ASN A 59 0.98 18.17 11.80
N LEU A 60 -0.25 18.69 11.72
CA LEU A 60 -0.50 20.07 11.29
C LEU A 60 0.06 21.02 12.36
N THR A 61 1.08 21.80 12.00
CA THR A 61 1.64 22.87 12.82
C THR A 61 1.56 24.18 12.08
N ILE A 62 1.26 25.23 12.82
CA ILE A 62 1.12 26.59 12.30
C ILE A 62 2.01 27.49 13.15
N ASN A 63 2.99 28.12 12.52
CA ASN A 63 3.78 29.17 13.14
C ASN A 63 3.32 30.52 12.58
N THR A 64 2.87 31.42 13.45
CA THR A 64 2.31 32.72 13.06
C THR A 64 3.27 33.86 13.41
N SER A 65 3.26 34.89 12.57
CA SER A 65 3.87 36.18 12.83
C SER A 65 2.81 37.28 12.64
N ALA A 66 3.19 38.54 12.87
CA ALA A 66 2.26 39.67 12.74
C ALA A 66 1.57 39.75 11.36
N PHE A 67 2.20 39.24 10.29
CA PHE A 67 1.70 39.37 8.92
C PHE A 67 1.83 38.10 8.08
N ALA A 68 2.28 36.99 8.67
CA ALA A 68 2.48 35.74 7.93
C ALA A 68 2.15 34.52 8.80
N ALA A 69 1.86 33.40 8.14
CA ALA A 69 1.72 32.11 8.78
C ALA A 69 2.47 31.06 7.96
N THR A 70 3.26 30.24 8.64
CA THR A 70 3.92 29.06 8.07
C THR A 70 3.19 27.83 8.53
N ILE A 71 2.65 27.07 7.58
CA ILE A 71 1.90 25.84 7.83
C ILE A 71 2.77 24.66 7.42
N MET A 72 2.88 23.66 8.28
CA MET A 72 3.60 22.42 8.02
C MET A 72 2.73 21.22 8.39
N TRP A 73 2.81 20.16 7.59
CA TRP A 73 2.08 18.91 7.82
C TRP A 73 2.89 17.72 7.27
N ARG A 74 2.54 16.51 7.70
CA ARG A 74 3.04 15.25 7.13
C ARG A 74 1.98 14.65 6.21
N PRO A 75 2.29 14.41 4.92
CA PRO A 75 1.45 13.62 4.04
C PRO A 75 1.26 12.20 4.61
N ASN A 76 0.04 11.70 4.52
CA ASN A 76 -0.28 10.30 4.80
C ASN A 76 -0.50 9.55 3.48
N PHE A 77 -1.01 8.31 3.57
CA PHE A 77 -1.31 7.46 2.42
C PHE A 77 -2.03 8.22 1.29
N ASP A 78 -1.50 8.09 0.08
CA ASP A 78 -1.83 8.89 -1.09
C ASP A 78 -2.98 8.39 -1.94
N GLY A 79 -3.60 7.27 -1.54
CA GLY A 79 -4.64 6.66 -2.34
C GLY A 79 -4.10 6.00 -3.61
N GLY A 80 -2.77 5.93 -3.78
CA GLY A 80 -2.10 5.41 -4.98
C GLY A 80 -1.99 6.39 -6.14
N LEU A 81 -2.32 7.67 -5.95
CA LEU A 81 -2.23 8.73 -6.97
C LEU A 81 -1.51 9.98 -6.43
N HIS A 82 -1.04 10.84 -7.33
CA HIS A 82 -0.45 12.13 -6.96
C HIS A 82 -1.45 13.01 -6.18
N GLN A 83 -1.10 13.39 -4.95
CA GLN A 83 -1.91 14.27 -4.10
C GLN A 83 -1.71 15.76 -4.43
N HIS A 84 -2.76 16.56 -4.20
CA HIS A 84 -2.72 18.02 -4.21
C HIS A 84 -3.41 18.56 -2.94
N PHE A 85 -2.81 19.56 -2.28
CA PHE A 85 -3.32 20.17 -1.06
C PHE A 85 -3.84 21.57 -1.34
N THR A 86 -4.97 21.94 -0.74
CA THR A 86 -5.55 23.28 -0.87
C THR A 86 -5.78 23.87 0.51
N ILE A 87 -5.24 25.05 0.73
CA ILE A 87 -5.47 25.86 1.92
C ILE A 87 -6.64 26.79 1.57
N ARG A 88 -7.66 26.86 2.43
CA ARG A 88 -8.84 27.71 2.28
C ARG A 88 -9.00 28.60 3.49
#